data_AF-A0A7C7K823-F1
#
_entry.id   AF-A0A7C7K823-F1
#
_cell.length_a   1.000
_cell.length_b   1.000
_cell.length_c   1.000
_cell.angle_alpha   90.00
_cell.angle_beta   90.00
_cell.angle_gamma   90.00
#
_symmetry.space_group_name_H-M   'P 1'
#
loop_
_entity.id
_entity.type
_entity.pdbx_description
1 polymer ?
#
loop_
_entity_poly.entity_id
_entity_poly.type
_entity_poly.pdbx_seq_one_letter_code
_entity_poly.pdbx_strand_id
1 'polypeptide(L)'
;MTEQHADTTTDLFSRGRKYDHMALLEQIDVTGSIRAAATALGMTYKTAWDAVEAINNMTERPLVERRKGGRDGGGAKLTDHGRRLVSTYRRLDEERERVLQQLNNVVDDFDAYYQLIRRFDLKTSARNQFLGKVKTIKQGEISNEVILDIGGDDEIVANITTDSLEHLELKQGTEAYAMIKASWVILTLEHQLKTSARNKLTGKVARCHEGAINTEVIIELKGGKTLAATITNDSAHELDLKLETQITALIKASNVILAVAN
;
A
#
# COMPACT_ATOMS: atom_id res chain seq x y z
N MET A 1 -17.05 3.86 38.90
CA MET A 1 -16.83 2.75 37.96
C MET A 1 -15.55 3.06 37.21
N THR A 2 -14.63 2.11 37.13
CA THR A 2 -13.38 2.25 36.37
C THR A 2 -13.58 1.67 34.98
N GLU A 3 -13.69 2.53 33.98
CA GLU A 3 -13.69 2.10 32.58
C GLU A 3 -12.27 1.75 32.15
N GLN A 4 -12.17 0.73 31.29
CA GLN A 4 -10.88 0.18 30.86
C GLN A 4 -10.40 0.97 29.65
N HIS A 5 -9.37 1.80 29.83
CA HIS A 5 -8.57 2.27 28.70
C HIS A 5 -7.85 1.07 28.08
N ALA A 6 -8.43 0.53 27.00
CA ALA A 6 -7.84 -0.55 26.23
C ALA A 6 -6.58 -0.04 25.52
N ASP A 7 -5.50 -0.82 25.64
CA ASP A 7 -4.19 -0.51 25.08
C ASP A 7 -4.28 -0.22 23.57
N THR A 8 -4.09 1.06 23.23
CA THR A 8 -4.10 1.56 21.84
C THR A 8 -2.68 1.74 21.29
N THR A 9 -1.66 1.64 22.15
CA THR A 9 -0.23 1.80 21.83
C THR A 9 0.26 0.66 20.93
N THR A 10 -0.14 -0.57 21.24
CA THR A 10 0.36 -1.80 20.61
C THR A 10 0.05 -1.93 19.11
N ASP A 11 -0.90 -1.15 18.55
CA ASP A 11 -1.28 -1.22 17.13
C ASP A 11 -0.60 -0.14 16.25
N LEU A 12 0.30 0.68 16.80
CA LEU A 12 0.95 1.74 16.01
C LEU A 12 1.93 1.18 14.95
N PHE A 13 2.40 -0.06 15.13
CA PHE A 13 3.45 -0.69 14.31
C PHE A 13 3.16 -2.09 13.78
N SER A 14 1.90 -2.52 13.81
CA SER A 14 1.42 -3.59 12.94
C SER A 14 1.83 -3.25 11.49
N ARG A 15 2.59 -4.16 10.85
CA ARG A 15 3.36 -3.84 9.64
C ARG A 15 2.53 -3.80 8.35
N GLY A 16 1.27 -3.36 8.43
CA GLY A 16 0.29 -3.49 7.37
C GLY A 16 0.19 -4.96 6.98
N ARG A 17 -0.08 -5.83 7.95
CA ARG A 17 -0.26 -7.27 7.74
C ARG A 17 -1.18 -7.84 8.82
N LYS A 18 -2.24 -8.52 8.36
CA LYS A 18 -3.01 -9.51 9.14
C LYS A 18 -2.14 -10.48 9.98
N TYR A 19 -0.89 -10.73 9.57
CA TYR A 19 0.12 -11.44 10.36
C TYR A 19 1.51 -10.83 10.15
N ASP A 20 2.15 -10.32 11.19
CA ASP A 20 3.47 -9.67 11.07
C ASP A 20 4.58 -10.62 10.51
N HIS A 21 5.45 -10.03 9.69
CA HIS A 21 6.61 -10.68 9.09
C HIS A 21 7.61 -11.20 10.13
N MET A 22 7.77 -10.54 11.27
CA MET A 22 8.68 -10.99 12.33
C MET A 22 8.02 -12.02 13.24
N ALA A 23 6.77 -11.80 13.66
CA ALA A 23 5.98 -12.78 14.41
C ALA A 23 5.91 -14.15 13.70
N LEU A 24 5.75 -14.18 12.37
CA LEU A 24 5.81 -15.43 11.60
C LEU A 24 7.20 -16.09 11.65
N LEU A 25 8.28 -15.32 11.52
CA LEU A 25 9.65 -15.85 11.62
C LEU A 25 9.93 -16.40 13.04
N GLU A 26 9.49 -15.68 14.06
CA GLU A 26 9.61 -16.07 15.48
C GLU A 26 8.85 -17.35 15.79
N GLN A 27 7.59 -17.47 15.33
CA GLN A 27 6.80 -18.68 15.52
C GLN A 27 7.36 -19.86 14.71
N ILE A 28 7.95 -19.63 13.54
CA ILE A 28 8.71 -20.68 12.82
C ILE A 28 9.93 -21.13 13.65
N ASP A 29 10.58 -20.22 14.36
CA ASP A 29 11.76 -20.57 15.18
C ASP A 29 11.42 -21.34 16.45
N VAL A 30 10.32 -20.98 17.11
CA VAL A 30 9.80 -21.67 18.30
C VAL A 30 9.26 -23.05 17.94
N THR A 31 8.52 -23.17 16.84
CA THR A 31 7.79 -24.42 16.49
C THR A 31 8.53 -25.36 15.54
N GLY A 32 9.57 -24.88 14.84
CA GLY A 32 10.29 -25.66 13.83
C GLY A 32 9.44 -26.03 12.59
N SER A 33 8.30 -25.37 12.37
CA SER A 33 7.35 -25.74 11.31
C SER A 33 6.49 -24.56 10.85
N ILE A 34 6.48 -24.29 9.54
CA ILE A 34 5.58 -23.30 8.91
C ILE A 34 4.11 -23.62 9.23
N ARG A 35 3.73 -24.91 9.32
CA ARG A 35 2.34 -25.31 9.62
C ARG A 35 1.96 -25.03 11.08
N ALA A 36 2.86 -25.27 12.02
CA ALA A 36 2.59 -24.99 13.44
C ALA A 36 2.57 -23.48 13.71
N ALA A 37 3.53 -22.74 13.15
CA ALA A 37 3.54 -21.27 13.17
C ALA A 37 2.28 -20.67 12.54
N ALA A 38 1.80 -21.24 11.41
CA ALA A 38 0.57 -20.81 10.77
C ALA A 38 -0.64 -20.95 11.69
N THR A 39 -0.81 -22.11 12.33
CA THR A 39 -1.89 -22.36 13.28
C THR A 39 -1.79 -21.48 14.53
N ALA A 40 -0.59 -21.26 15.07
CA ALA A 40 -0.37 -20.41 16.24
C ALA A 40 -0.76 -18.94 16.00
N LEU A 41 -0.61 -18.46 14.76
CA LEU A 41 -0.96 -17.09 14.35
C LEU A 41 -2.35 -16.99 13.70
N GLY A 42 -3.13 -18.07 13.63
CA GLY A 42 -4.46 -18.06 13.03
C GLY A 42 -4.47 -17.83 11.51
N MET A 43 -3.39 -18.19 10.80
CA MET A 43 -3.28 -18.08 9.34
C MET A 43 -3.39 -19.42 8.62
N THR A 44 -3.78 -19.38 7.34
CA THR A 44 -3.76 -20.59 6.51
C THR A 44 -2.32 -21.02 6.23
N TYR A 45 -2.09 -22.32 6.07
CA TYR A 45 -0.76 -22.84 5.68
C TYR A 45 -0.28 -22.25 4.34
N LYS A 46 -1.19 -21.96 3.40
CA LYS A 46 -0.84 -21.29 2.14
C LYS A 46 -0.34 -19.87 2.39
N THR A 47 -1.07 -19.08 3.17
CA THR A 47 -0.69 -17.69 3.53
C THR A 47 0.68 -17.67 4.20
N ALA A 48 0.95 -18.60 5.12
CA ALA A 48 2.26 -18.74 5.78
C ALA A 48 3.38 -19.12 4.79
N TRP A 49 3.11 -20.01 3.85
CA TRP A 49 4.06 -20.46 2.84
C TRP A 49 4.43 -19.33 1.88
N ASP A 50 3.43 -18.65 1.33
CA ASP A 50 3.56 -17.55 0.37
C ASP A 50 4.28 -16.35 1.04
N ALA A 51 3.98 -16.07 2.32
CA ALA A 51 4.68 -15.06 3.11
C ALA A 51 6.16 -15.41 3.34
N VAL A 52 6.49 -16.67 3.66
CA VAL A 52 7.89 -17.12 3.79
C VAL A 52 8.64 -17.03 2.47
N GLU A 53 7.99 -17.35 1.35
CA GLU A 53 8.59 -17.25 0.01
C GLU A 53 8.86 -15.78 -0.37
N ALA A 54 7.89 -14.90 -0.12
CA ALA A 54 8.07 -13.46 -0.28
C ALA A 54 9.18 -12.89 0.62
N ILE A 55 9.28 -13.32 1.88
CA ILE A 55 10.36 -12.92 2.81
C ILE A 55 11.73 -13.33 2.27
N ASN A 56 11.90 -14.60 1.86
CA ASN A 56 13.18 -15.06 1.33
C ASN A 56 13.57 -14.29 0.05
N ASN A 57 12.61 -14.02 -0.85
CA ASN A 57 12.83 -13.26 -2.09
C ASN A 57 13.13 -11.77 -1.86
N MET A 58 12.83 -11.22 -0.68
CA MET A 58 13.19 -9.85 -0.28
C MET A 58 14.63 -9.74 0.29
N THR A 59 15.41 -10.83 0.32
CA THR A 59 16.70 -10.88 1.03
C THR A 59 17.80 -11.57 0.21
N GLU A 60 19.04 -11.07 0.30
CA GLU A 60 20.21 -11.67 -0.38
C GLU A 60 20.51 -13.11 0.06
N ARG A 61 20.07 -13.50 1.26
CA ARG A 61 20.26 -14.83 1.86
C ARG A 61 19.00 -15.23 2.61
N PRO A 62 18.43 -16.41 2.35
CA PRO A 62 17.14 -16.81 2.92
C PRO A 62 17.14 -16.75 4.44
N LEU A 63 16.02 -16.27 5.00
CA LEU A 63 15.79 -16.22 6.44
C LEU A 63 15.24 -17.54 6.98
N VAL A 64 14.53 -18.30 6.14
CA VAL A 64 13.95 -19.60 6.49
C VAL A 64 14.49 -20.70 5.59
N GLU A 65 15.10 -21.71 6.20
CA GLU A 65 15.46 -22.98 5.55
C GLU A 65 14.31 -24.00 5.66
N ARG A 66 14.00 -24.67 4.55
CA ARG A 66 13.00 -25.75 4.47
C ARG A 66 13.71 -27.10 4.42
N ARG A 67 13.45 -28.01 5.38
CA ARG A 67 13.94 -29.40 5.34
C ARG A 67 12.99 -30.27 4.51
N LYS A 68 13.51 -30.96 3.49
CA LYS A 68 12.72 -31.97 2.74
C LYS A 68 12.19 -33.03 3.71
N GLY A 69 10.89 -33.29 3.63
CA GLY A 69 10.20 -34.15 4.59
C GLY A 69 10.47 -35.63 4.39
N GLY A 70 10.66 -36.33 5.52
CA GLY A 70 10.59 -37.78 5.62
C GLY A 70 9.20 -38.24 6.08
N ARG A 71 9.14 -39.40 6.73
CA ARG A 71 7.89 -40.02 7.22
C ARG A 71 7.14 -39.15 8.24
N ASP A 72 7.88 -38.33 8.99
CA ASP A 72 7.38 -37.43 10.04
C ASP A 72 7.13 -35.99 9.56
N GLY A 73 7.20 -35.75 8.25
CA GLY A 73 6.95 -34.44 7.62
C GLY A 73 8.20 -33.59 7.38
N GLY A 74 7.99 -32.44 6.74
CA GLY A 74 9.04 -31.44 6.47
C GLY A 74 9.05 -30.33 7.51
N GLY A 75 10.21 -30.08 8.10
CA GLY A 75 10.43 -28.99 9.06
C GLY A 75 10.88 -27.68 8.41
N ALA A 76 10.81 -26.59 9.15
CA ALA A 76 11.38 -25.30 8.76
C ALA A 76 12.14 -24.69 9.95
N LYS A 77 13.22 -23.95 9.69
CA LYS A 77 14.03 -23.33 10.75
C LYS A 77 14.56 -21.98 10.27
N LEU A 78 14.66 -21.00 11.17
CA LEU A 78 15.38 -19.77 10.84
C LEU A 78 16.87 -20.07 10.62
N THR A 79 17.41 -19.53 9.54
CA THR A 79 18.86 -19.46 9.34
C THR A 79 19.48 -18.55 10.39
N ASP A 80 20.79 -18.63 10.59
CA ASP A 80 21.47 -17.70 11.50
C ASP A 80 21.36 -16.23 11.05
N HIS A 81 21.08 -16.00 9.76
CA HIS A 81 20.70 -14.69 9.23
C HIS A 81 19.30 -14.28 9.69
N GLY A 82 18.31 -15.18 9.57
CA GLY A 82 16.94 -14.96 10.07
C GLY A 82 16.90 -14.65 11.57
N ARG A 83 17.62 -15.42 12.39
CA ARG A 83 17.74 -15.17 13.85
C ARG A 83 18.26 -13.77 14.16
N ARG A 84 19.37 -13.38 13.52
CA ARG A 84 19.99 -12.07 13.72
C ARG A 84 19.10 -10.92 13.26
N LEU A 85 18.32 -11.10 12.19
CA LEU A 85 17.37 -10.09 11.75
C LEU A 85 16.26 -9.90 12.79
N VAL A 86 15.64 -10.98 13.26
CA VAL A 86 14.59 -10.96 14.29
C VAL A 86 15.08 -10.30 15.58
N SER A 87 16.25 -10.69 16.10
CA SER A 87 16.80 -10.10 17.33
C SER A 87 17.17 -8.63 17.17
N THR A 88 17.62 -8.22 15.98
CA THR A 88 17.95 -6.80 15.69
C THR A 88 16.67 -5.98 15.54
N TYR A 89 15.63 -6.54 14.92
CA TYR A 89 14.34 -5.87 14.74
C TYR A 89 13.67 -5.57 16.08
N ARG A 90 13.50 -6.58 16.95
CA ARG A 90 12.89 -6.40 18.28
C ARG A 90 13.56 -5.27 19.07
N ARG A 91 14.91 -5.28 19.10
CA ARG A 91 15.67 -4.25 19.81
C ARG A 91 15.49 -2.85 19.20
N LEU A 92 15.39 -2.73 17.87
CA LEU A 92 15.09 -1.45 17.22
C LEU A 92 13.67 -0.96 17.56
N ASP A 93 12.72 -1.90 17.67
CA ASP A 93 11.32 -1.62 18.01
C ASP A 93 11.18 -1.09 19.45
N GLU A 94 11.80 -1.80 20.40
CA GLU A 94 11.81 -1.44 21.83
C GLU A 94 12.40 -0.03 22.10
N GLU A 95 13.48 0.35 21.40
CA GLU A 95 14.05 1.70 21.55
C GLU A 95 13.22 2.76 20.83
N ARG A 96 12.58 2.42 19.69
CA ARG A 96 11.69 3.34 18.96
C ARG A 96 10.46 3.72 19.78
N GLU A 97 9.81 2.75 20.41
CA GLU A 97 8.67 2.97 21.31
C GLU A 97 9.03 3.98 22.41
N ARG A 98 10.14 3.76 23.12
CA ARG A 98 10.60 4.66 24.19
C ARG A 98 10.81 6.10 23.69
N VAL A 99 11.40 6.27 22.51
CA VAL A 99 11.66 7.60 21.93
C VAL A 99 10.36 8.31 21.53
N LEU A 100 9.40 7.61 20.92
CA LEU A 100 8.13 8.22 20.52
C LEU A 100 7.27 8.58 21.73
N GLN A 101 7.19 7.69 22.73
CA GLN A 101 6.54 7.98 24.01
C GLN A 101 7.19 9.18 24.71
N GLN A 102 8.52 9.36 24.62
CA GLN A 102 9.19 10.55 25.16
C GLN A 102 8.86 11.84 24.37
N LEU A 103 8.74 11.77 23.04
CA LEU A 103 8.43 12.94 22.21
C LEU A 103 6.97 13.41 22.34
N ASN A 104 6.01 12.48 22.44
CA ASN A 104 4.60 12.80 22.67
C ASN A 104 4.33 13.47 24.04
N ASN A 105 5.29 13.40 24.98
CA ASN A 105 5.23 14.13 26.25
C ASN A 105 5.85 15.55 26.19
N VAL A 106 6.38 15.97 25.02
CA VAL A 106 7.14 17.22 24.85
C VAL A 106 6.60 18.10 23.72
N VAL A 107 5.89 17.54 22.74
CA VAL A 107 5.37 18.26 21.57
C VAL A 107 3.90 17.90 21.34
N ASP A 108 3.02 18.90 21.43
CA ASP A 108 1.60 18.76 21.09
C ASP A 108 1.39 18.34 19.63
N ASP A 109 0.38 17.52 19.37
CA ASP A 109 0.04 16.96 18.04
C ASP A 109 1.18 16.24 17.30
N PHE A 110 2.24 15.80 18.02
CA PHE A 110 3.42 15.18 17.40
C PHE A 110 3.09 13.96 16.53
N ASP A 111 2.16 13.09 16.93
CA ASP A 111 1.75 11.93 16.12
C ASP A 111 1.25 12.36 14.72
N ALA A 112 0.47 13.44 14.63
CA ALA A 112 -0.05 13.96 13.37
C ALA A 112 1.06 14.56 12.49
N TYR A 113 2.00 15.29 13.10
CA TYR A 113 3.16 15.83 12.41
C TYR A 113 4.19 14.76 12.01
N TYR A 114 4.40 13.73 12.83
CA TYR A 114 5.27 12.59 12.55
C TYR A 114 4.71 11.76 11.39
N GLN A 115 3.39 11.52 11.39
CA GLN A 115 2.68 10.96 10.23
C GLN A 115 2.84 11.83 8.99
N LEU A 116 2.79 13.17 9.09
CA LEU A 116 3.04 14.04 7.94
C LEU A 116 4.50 13.98 7.45
N ILE A 117 5.48 13.98 8.35
CA ILE A 117 6.91 13.88 8.03
C ILE A 117 7.20 12.59 7.27
N ARG A 118 6.69 11.45 7.76
CA ARG A 118 6.89 10.14 7.11
C ARG A 118 6.26 10.01 5.72
N ARG A 119 5.28 10.85 5.38
CA ARG A 119 4.72 10.93 4.02
C ARG A 119 5.73 11.51 3.02
N PHE A 120 6.63 12.40 3.46
CA PHE A 120 7.69 12.95 2.60
C PHE A 120 8.80 11.93 2.27
N ASP A 121 8.98 10.89 3.09
CA ASP A 121 9.96 9.83 2.83
C ASP A 121 9.50 8.79 1.79
N LEU A 122 8.24 8.81 1.35
CA LEU A 122 7.65 7.83 0.43
C LEU A 122 8.15 7.99 -1.03
N LYS A 123 9.39 7.56 -1.28
CA LYS A 123 10.05 7.62 -2.59
C LYS A 123 9.56 6.49 -3.51
N THR A 124 8.68 6.81 -4.47
CA THR A 124 8.17 5.84 -5.46
C THR A 124 8.27 6.39 -6.90
N SER A 125 8.13 5.51 -7.90
CA SER A 125 8.04 5.91 -9.32
C SER A 125 6.60 6.19 -9.79
N ALA A 126 5.63 6.23 -8.87
CA ALA A 126 4.27 6.68 -9.13
C ALA A 126 4.22 8.20 -8.96
N ARG A 127 3.97 8.91 -10.08
CA ARG A 127 3.85 10.38 -10.13
C ARG A 127 2.55 10.89 -9.51
N ASN A 128 1.53 10.04 -9.43
CA ASN A 128 0.28 10.32 -8.75
C ASN A 128 0.26 9.55 -7.43
N GLN A 129 0.06 10.26 -6.33
CA GLN A 129 -0.06 9.70 -4.99
C GLN A 129 -1.18 10.47 -4.29
N PHE A 130 -2.37 9.89 -4.22
CA PHE A 130 -3.55 10.55 -3.65
C PHE A 130 -3.86 9.95 -2.28
N LEU A 131 -3.66 10.72 -1.21
CA LEU A 131 -4.21 10.41 0.10
C LEU A 131 -5.74 10.52 0.04
N GLY A 132 -6.42 9.50 0.56
CA GLY A 132 -7.87 9.47 0.74
C GLY A 132 -8.27 8.57 1.91
N LYS A 133 -9.57 8.54 2.22
CA LYS A 133 -10.15 7.61 3.21
C LYS A 133 -10.97 6.54 2.52
N VAL A 134 -10.89 5.30 3.01
CA VAL A 134 -11.69 4.18 2.50
C VAL A 134 -13.18 4.46 2.74
N LYS A 135 -13.90 4.82 1.68
CA LYS A 135 -15.33 5.13 1.70
C LYS A 135 -16.19 3.87 1.71
N THR A 136 -15.80 2.89 0.90
CA THR A 136 -16.51 1.61 0.72
C THR A 136 -15.51 0.52 0.29
N ILE A 137 -15.71 -0.72 0.75
CA ILE A 137 -15.07 -1.91 0.20
C ILE A 137 -16.17 -2.85 -0.28
N LYS A 138 -16.11 -3.30 -1.53
CA LYS A 138 -16.99 -4.36 -2.06
C LYS A 138 -16.18 -5.65 -2.10
N GLN A 139 -16.54 -6.59 -1.25
CA GLN A 139 -15.80 -7.85 -1.12
C GLN A 139 -16.14 -8.84 -2.24
N GLY A 140 -15.17 -9.69 -2.58
CA GLY A 140 -15.31 -10.77 -3.55
C GLY A 140 -14.34 -11.91 -3.25
N GLU A 141 -14.60 -13.11 -3.77
CA GLU A 141 -13.86 -14.32 -3.40
C GLU A 141 -12.34 -14.24 -3.69
N ILE A 142 -11.96 -13.54 -4.75
CA ILE A 142 -10.57 -13.45 -5.25
C ILE A 142 -10.03 -12.01 -5.19
N SER A 143 -10.86 -11.03 -5.54
CA SER A 143 -10.49 -9.61 -5.57
C SER A 143 -11.62 -8.70 -5.10
N ASN A 144 -11.25 -7.53 -4.57
CA ASN A 144 -12.11 -6.63 -3.82
C ASN A 144 -11.99 -5.22 -4.41
N GLU A 145 -13.14 -4.57 -4.63
CA GLU A 145 -13.18 -3.19 -5.13
C GLU A 145 -13.17 -2.22 -3.94
N VAL A 146 -12.02 -1.56 -3.71
CA VAL A 146 -11.83 -0.56 -2.66
C VAL A 146 -12.03 0.82 -3.26
N ILE A 147 -12.88 1.63 -2.62
CA ILE A 147 -13.18 3.01 -3.04
C ILE A 147 -12.60 3.97 -2.00
N LEU A 148 -11.63 4.78 -2.40
CA LEU A 148 -11.11 5.90 -1.61
C LEU A 148 -11.83 7.19 -2.00
N ASP A 149 -12.31 7.93 -1.01
CA ASP A 149 -12.65 9.34 -1.15
C ASP A 149 -11.36 10.16 -1.06
N ILE A 150 -11.01 10.90 -2.12
CA ILE A 150 -9.82 11.77 -2.13
C ILE A 150 -10.18 13.26 -1.92
N GLY A 151 -11.46 13.58 -1.78
CA GLY A 151 -11.99 14.94 -1.59
C GLY A 151 -12.12 15.75 -2.89
N GLY A 152 -13.03 16.73 -2.88
CA GLY A 152 -13.41 17.52 -4.08
C GLY A 152 -14.40 16.80 -5.00
N ASP A 153 -15.22 15.90 -4.44
CA ASP A 153 -16.11 14.97 -5.14
C ASP A 153 -15.40 13.91 -6.02
N ASP A 154 -14.07 13.86 -5.98
CA ASP A 154 -13.27 12.85 -6.69
C ASP A 154 -13.09 11.57 -5.83
N GLU A 155 -13.34 10.41 -6.43
CA GLU A 155 -13.14 9.08 -5.84
C GLU A 155 -12.15 8.26 -6.66
N ILE A 156 -11.36 7.40 -6.00
CA ILE A 156 -10.48 6.43 -6.66
C ILE A 156 -10.85 5.00 -6.28
N VAL A 157 -11.12 4.21 -7.31
CA VAL A 157 -11.48 2.80 -7.28
C VAL A 157 -10.25 1.95 -7.60
N ALA A 158 -9.78 1.17 -6.62
CA ALA A 158 -8.74 0.15 -6.76
C ALA A 158 -9.36 -1.26 -6.76
N ASN A 159 -8.74 -2.20 -7.48
CA ASN A 159 -9.09 -3.62 -7.41
C ASN A 159 -7.87 -4.42 -6.95
N ILE A 160 -7.94 -4.97 -5.73
CA ILE A 160 -6.83 -5.67 -5.07
C ILE A 160 -7.24 -7.09 -4.69
N THR A 161 -6.29 -8.01 -4.49
CA THR A 161 -6.61 -9.37 -4.04
C THR A 161 -7.13 -9.36 -2.60
N THR A 162 -7.83 -10.43 -2.20
CA THR A 162 -8.22 -10.61 -0.79
C THR A 162 -6.99 -10.64 0.13
N ASP A 163 -5.92 -11.31 -0.28
CA ASP A 163 -4.64 -11.28 0.43
C ASP A 163 -4.12 -9.84 0.62
N SER A 164 -4.22 -8.96 -0.39
CA SER A 164 -3.80 -7.55 -0.28
C SER A 164 -4.73 -6.68 0.57
N LEU A 165 -6.03 -6.94 0.55
CA LEU A 165 -7.01 -6.24 1.40
C LEU A 165 -6.77 -6.58 2.88
N GLU A 166 -6.58 -7.88 3.15
CA GLU A 166 -6.25 -8.39 4.49
C GLU A 166 -4.87 -7.93 4.95
N HIS A 167 -3.88 -7.90 4.05
CA HIS A 167 -2.54 -7.38 4.33
C HIS A 167 -2.61 -5.92 4.76
N LEU A 168 -3.12 -5.02 3.91
CA LEU A 168 -3.20 -3.58 4.21
C LEU A 168 -4.24 -3.22 5.30
N GLU A 169 -4.90 -4.21 5.91
CA GLU A 169 -5.87 -4.10 7.02
C GLU A 169 -7.00 -3.09 6.78
N LEU A 170 -7.31 -2.85 5.50
CA LEU A 170 -8.22 -1.81 5.05
C LEU A 170 -9.64 -2.07 5.53
N LYS A 171 -10.15 -1.15 6.34
CA LYS A 171 -11.51 -1.09 6.87
C LYS A 171 -12.15 0.23 6.39
N GLN A 172 -13.46 0.38 6.53
CA GLN A 172 -14.10 1.66 6.23
C GLN A 172 -13.54 2.75 7.18
N GLY A 173 -13.18 3.91 6.63
CA GLY A 173 -12.56 5.02 7.35
C GLY A 173 -11.02 5.03 7.39
N THR A 174 -10.34 3.92 7.05
CA THR A 174 -8.86 3.85 7.01
C THR A 174 -8.27 4.87 6.03
N GLU A 175 -7.20 5.56 6.42
CA GLU A 175 -6.42 6.44 5.52
C GLU A 175 -5.45 5.61 4.66
N ALA A 176 -5.47 5.86 3.34
CA ALA A 176 -4.65 5.14 2.37
C ALA A 176 -4.24 6.02 1.18
N TYR A 177 -3.18 5.60 0.49
CA TYR A 177 -2.65 6.23 -0.72
C TYR A 177 -3.04 5.42 -1.94
N ALA A 178 -3.78 6.05 -2.88
CA ALA A 178 -3.87 5.57 -4.25
C ALA A 178 -2.63 6.02 -5.03
N MET A 179 -1.75 5.08 -5.35
CA MET A 179 -0.56 5.29 -6.18
C MET A 179 -0.83 4.86 -7.62
N ILE A 180 -0.65 5.78 -8.56
CA ILE A 180 -0.91 5.55 -9.99
C ILE A 180 0.28 6.03 -10.82
N LYS A 181 0.84 5.16 -11.67
CA LYS A 181 1.89 5.54 -12.60
C LYS A 181 1.32 6.42 -13.72
N ALA A 182 2.00 7.50 -14.07
CA ALA A 182 1.53 8.44 -15.09
C ALA A 182 1.28 7.78 -16.47
N SER A 183 2.08 6.76 -16.82
CA SER A 183 1.92 5.93 -18.01
C SER A 183 0.82 4.85 -17.91
N TRP A 184 -0.05 4.91 -16.90
CA TRP A 184 -1.28 4.12 -16.79
C TRP A 184 -2.55 4.97 -16.92
N VAL A 185 -2.38 6.29 -17.09
CA VAL A 185 -3.49 7.23 -17.32
C VAL A 185 -3.73 7.32 -18.81
N ILE A 186 -4.96 7.00 -19.25
CA ILE A 186 -5.43 7.29 -20.60
C ILE A 186 -6.20 8.61 -20.55
N LEU A 187 -5.95 9.50 -21.51
CA LEU A 187 -6.63 10.79 -21.59
C LEU A 187 -7.70 10.78 -22.69
N THR A 188 -8.81 11.48 -22.47
CA THR A 188 -9.83 11.71 -23.50
C THR A 188 -10.57 13.03 -23.28
N LEU A 189 -10.96 13.67 -24.39
CA LEU A 189 -11.89 14.80 -24.41
C LEU A 189 -13.36 14.35 -24.32
N GLU A 190 -13.66 13.06 -24.54
CA GLU A 190 -15.04 12.53 -24.49
C GLU A 190 -15.53 12.26 -23.06
N HIS A 191 -16.27 13.21 -22.49
CA HIS A 191 -16.80 13.10 -21.13
C HIS A 191 -17.80 11.93 -20.92
N GLN A 192 -18.46 11.43 -21.97
CA GLN A 192 -19.46 10.35 -21.86
C GLN A 192 -19.01 8.98 -22.39
N LEU A 193 -17.72 8.80 -22.70
CA LEU A 193 -17.19 7.54 -23.25
C LEU A 193 -17.48 6.33 -22.33
N LYS A 194 -18.11 5.29 -22.86
CA LYS A 194 -18.35 4.03 -22.14
C LYS A 194 -17.10 3.14 -22.21
N THR A 195 -16.39 3.01 -21.09
CA THR A 195 -15.18 2.17 -20.99
C THR A 195 -15.27 1.19 -19.82
N SER A 196 -14.35 0.22 -19.80
CA SER A 196 -14.12 -0.66 -18.66
C SER A 196 -13.03 -0.13 -17.70
N ALA A 197 -12.72 1.17 -17.75
CA ALA A 197 -11.99 1.87 -16.68
C ALA A 197 -12.99 2.26 -15.58
N ARG A 198 -12.58 2.14 -14.31
CA ARG A 198 -13.45 2.44 -13.15
C ARG A 198 -13.27 3.87 -12.65
N ASN A 199 -12.06 4.41 -12.81
CA ASN A 199 -11.71 5.77 -12.45
C ASN A 199 -11.96 6.70 -13.64
N LYS A 200 -12.62 7.83 -13.38
CA LYS A 200 -12.91 8.90 -14.34
C LYS A 200 -12.72 10.25 -13.66
N LEU A 201 -11.47 10.71 -13.57
CA LEU A 201 -11.13 11.96 -12.91
C LEU A 201 -11.15 13.08 -13.96
N THR A 202 -12.04 14.07 -13.80
CA THR A 202 -12.29 15.09 -14.83
C THR A 202 -11.82 16.46 -14.35
N GLY A 203 -10.95 17.08 -15.14
CA GLY A 203 -10.26 18.32 -14.77
C GLY A 203 -9.86 19.17 -15.98
N LYS A 204 -8.94 20.10 -15.76
CA LYS A 204 -8.37 20.97 -16.81
C LYS A 204 -6.88 20.70 -17.02
N VAL A 205 -6.38 20.82 -18.24
CA VAL A 205 -4.94 20.79 -18.51
C VAL A 205 -4.28 22.06 -17.93
N ALA A 206 -3.55 21.91 -16.83
CA ALA A 206 -2.81 22.98 -16.17
C ALA A 206 -1.35 23.10 -16.66
N ARG A 207 -0.78 22.01 -17.20
CA ARG A 207 0.51 22.02 -17.91
C ARG A 207 0.55 20.92 -18.97
N CYS A 208 1.16 21.23 -20.11
CA CYS A 208 1.60 20.25 -21.10
C CYS A 208 3.10 20.46 -21.35
N HIS A 209 3.90 19.39 -21.32
CA HIS A 209 5.34 19.44 -21.58
C HIS A 209 5.76 18.27 -22.48
N GLU A 210 5.96 18.57 -23.76
CA GLU A 210 6.47 17.62 -24.74
C GLU A 210 7.96 17.37 -24.53
N GLY A 211 8.33 16.09 -24.36
CA GLY A 211 9.71 15.62 -24.33
C GLY A 211 10.10 14.91 -25.62
N ALA A 212 11.34 14.42 -25.71
CA ALA A 212 11.87 13.79 -26.92
C ALA A 212 11.28 12.40 -27.28
N ILE A 213 10.28 11.91 -26.54
CA ILE A 213 9.65 10.58 -26.72
C ILE A 213 8.18 10.58 -26.25
N ASN A 214 7.91 11.25 -25.12
CA ASN A 214 6.59 11.32 -24.51
C ASN A 214 6.31 12.74 -23.98
N THR A 215 5.03 13.08 -23.89
CA THR A 215 4.50 14.31 -23.30
C THR A 215 4.03 14.06 -21.86
N GLU A 216 4.48 14.87 -20.91
CA GLU A 216 3.89 14.95 -19.56
C GLU A 216 2.73 15.95 -19.58
N VAL A 217 1.54 15.49 -19.19
CA VAL A 217 0.34 16.34 -19.03
C VAL A 217 -0.01 16.39 -17.55
N ILE A 218 -0.13 17.59 -17.00
CA ILE A 218 -0.62 17.84 -15.63
C ILE A 218 -2.04 18.38 -15.72
N ILE A 219 -2.95 17.72 -15.02
CA ILE A 219 -4.38 18.03 -14.98
C ILE A 219 -4.73 18.52 -13.57
N GLU A 220 -5.38 19.66 -13.46
CA GLU A 220 -5.95 20.16 -12.19
C GLU A 220 -7.34 19.55 -11.99
N LEU A 221 -7.54 18.92 -10.82
CA LEU A 221 -8.78 18.30 -10.38
C LEU A 221 -9.54 19.23 -9.41
N LYS A 222 -10.85 19.02 -9.28
CA LYS A 222 -11.75 19.90 -8.51
C LYS A 222 -11.31 20.11 -7.05
N GLY A 223 -10.74 19.07 -6.42
CA GLY A 223 -10.22 19.12 -5.05
C GLY A 223 -8.89 19.86 -4.88
N GLY A 224 -8.47 20.69 -5.83
CA GLY A 224 -7.17 21.40 -5.81
C GLY A 224 -5.95 20.47 -5.93
N LYS A 225 -6.16 19.20 -6.28
CA LYS A 225 -5.08 18.23 -6.52
C LYS A 225 -4.70 18.22 -7.99
N THR A 226 -3.47 17.81 -8.28
CA THR A 226 -3.02 17.60 -9.66
C THR A 226 -2.84 16.11 -9.98
N LEU A 227 -3.08 15.76 -11.24
CA LEU A 227 -2.89 14.43 -11.80
C LEU A 227 -1.91 14.52 -12.97
N ALA A 228 -0.84 13.74 -12.91
CA ALA A 228 0.18 13.61 -13.95
C ALA A 228 -0.09 12.39 -14.84
N ALA A 229 -0.21 12.62 -16.14
CA ALA A 229 -0.27 11.60 -17.18
C ALA A 229 1.00 11.65 -18.05
N THR A 230 1.35 10.52 -18.66
CA THR A 230 2.44 10.43 -19.64
C THR A 230 1.93 9.67 -20.86
N ILE A 231 1.85 10.35 -21.99
CA ILE A 231 1.36 9.84 -23.27
C ILE A 231 2.42 10.04 -24.35
N THR A 232 2.31 9.34 -25.48
CA THR A 232 3.19 9.58 -26.64
C THR A 232 2.98 11.00 -27.19
N ASN A 233 4.00 11.56 -27.86
CA ASN A 233 3.86 12.85 -28.52
C ASN A 233 2.73 12.82 -29.56
N ASP A 234 2.67 11.76 -30.37
CA ASP A 234 1.62 11.52 -31.36
C ASP A 234 0.21 11.68 -30.76
N SER A 235 -0.09 11.02 -29.64
CA SER A 235 -1.41 11.14 -29.00
C SER A 235 -1.63 12.47 -28.29
N ALA A 236 -0.58 13.22 -27.94
CA ALA A 236 -0.72 14.61 -27.47
C ALA A 236 -1.07 15.57 -28.62
N HIS A 237 -0.55 15.30 -29.82
CA HIS A 237 -0.85 16.05 -31.05
C HIS A 237 -2.24 15.71 -31.60
N GLU A 238 -2.62 14.42 -31.63
CA GLU A 238 -3.98 13.96 -32.02
C GLU A 238 -5.08 14.54 -31.11
N LEU A 239 -4.80 14.72 -29.82
CA LEU A 239 -5.73 15.31 -28.85
C LEU A 239 -5.69 16.86 -28.80
N ASP A 240 -4.81 17.52 -29.57
CA ASP A 240 -4.68 18.99 -29.65
C ASP A 240 -4.62 19.68 -28.26
N LEU A 241 -3.87 19.09 -27.33
CA LEU A 241 -3.92 19.45 -25.91
C LEU A 241 -3.36 20.85 -25.61
N LYS A 242 -4.26 21.74 -25.23
CA LYS A 242 -3.98 23.14 -24.83
C LYS A 242 -4.23 23.34 -23.34
N LEU A 243 -3.66 24.41 -22.78
CA LEU A 243 -3.97 24.85 -21.42
C LEU A 243 -5.46 25.18 -21.28
N GLU A 244 -6.02 25.00 -20.08
CA GLU A 244 -7.44 25.15 -19.75
C GLU A 244 -8.40 24.17 -20.45
N THR A 245 -7.94 23.33 -21.39
CA THR A 245 -8.78 22.29 -22.03
C THR A 245 -9.34 21.33 -20.98
N GLN A 246 -10.67 21.20 -20.96
CA GLN A 246 -11.39 20.24 -20.11
C GLN A 246 -11.13 18.82 -20.61
N ILE A 247 -10.71 17.92 -19.71
CA ILE A 247 -10.21 16.60 -20.06
C ILE A 247 -10.56 15.55 -19.01
N THR A 248 -10.69 14.29 -19.43
CA THR A 248 -11.03 13.16 -18.57
C THR A 248 -9.87 12.18 -18.51
N ALA A 249 -9.35 11.93 -17.32
CA ALA A 249 -8.35 10.91 -17.03
C ALA A 249 -9.03 9.57 -16.68
N LEU A 250 -8.73 8.54 -17.47
CA LEU A 250 -9.28 7.19 -17.34
C LEU A 250 -8.22 6.25 -16.76
N ILE A 251 -8.49 5.64 -15.61
CA ILE A 251 -7.58 4.65 -14.99
C ILE A 251 -8.32 3.33 -14.66
N LYS A 252 -7.71 2.21 -15.03
CA LYS A 252 -8.14 0.86 -14.64
C LYS A 252 -7.97 0.64 -13.13
N ALA A 253 -8.94 0.01 -12.47
CA ALA A 253 -8.84 -0.28 -11.03
C ALA A 253 -7.66 -1.21 -10.66
N SER A 254 -7.24 -2.07 -11.60
CA SER A 254 -6.02 -2.89 -11.51
C SER A 254 -4.71 -2.09 -11.61
N ASN A 255 -4.79 -0.82 -11.99
CA ASN A 255 -3.65 0.09 -12.18
C ASN A 255 -3.63 1.17 -11.08
N VAL A 256 -4.28 0.89 -9.95
CA VAL A 256 -4.19 1.66 -8.72
C VAL A 256 -3.56 0.75 -7.67
N ILE A 257 -2.36 1.08 -7.21
CA ILE A 257 -1.72 0.39 -6.09
C ILE A 257 -2.13 1.11 -4.82
N LEU A 258 -2.64 0.38 -3.83
CA LEU A 258 -2.88 0.93 -2.50
C LEU A 258 -1.67 0.74 -1.59
N ALA A 259 -1.40 1.74 -0.76
CA ALA A 259 -0.50 1.66 0.38
C ALA A 259 -1.13 2.37 1.58
N VAL A 260 -0.72 1.99 2.79
CA VAL A 260 -1.03 2.72 4.04
C VAL A 260 0.26 3.35 4.57
N ALA A 261 0.14 4.37 5.41
CA ALA A 261 1.27 4.82 6.23
C ALA A 261 1.24 4.04 7.55
N ASN A 262 2.32 3.31 7.85
CA ASN A 262 2.61 2.77 9.19
C ASN A 262 3.14 3.86 10.13
#